data_AF-A0A4R6TMF6-F1
#
_entry.id   AF-A0A4R6TMF6-F1
#
_cell.length_a   1.000
_cell.length_b   1.000
_cell.length_c   1.000
_cell.angle_alpha   90.00
_cell.angle_beta   90.00
_cell.angle_gamma   90.00
#
_symmetry.space_group_name_H-M   'P 1'
#
loop_
_entity.id
_entity.type
_entity.pdbx_description
1 polymer ?
#
loop_
_entity_poly.entity_id
_entity_poly.type
_entity_poly.pdbx_seq_one_letter_code
_entity_poly.pdbx_strand_id
1 'polypeptide(L)'
;MRILCFAAFLLCLHSCSSSSQIVLDEIEPEIPLNVLHKNGIAAMNPDYKGNYFNLLPYLFYNKGNTFNEIQGDFYNLDYMATSDINIMTGFWKKYDGYKNALIVLIALSSTSTHLNHEVPIQVVSSKNGPLKRGRVFRNAINKSQQRILFVKELELENTHDVLKKIDDDVISVRIGEQVYEFLNPEFQLAQ
;
A
#
# COMPACT_ATOMS: atom_id res chain seq x y z
N MET A 1 -59.22 -0.32 -27.37
CA MET A 1 -58.30 -1.18 -26.58
C MET A 1 -56.88 -1.29 -27.18
N ARG A 2 -56.40 -0.31 -27.98
CA ARG A 2 -55.02 -0.30 -28.53
C ARG A 2 -54.15 0.86 -28.04
N ILE A 3 -54.75 1.88 -27.44
CA ILE A 3 -54.05 3.08 -26.95
C ILE A 3 -53.54 2.91 -25.51
N LEU A 4 -54.20 2.07 -24.68
CA LEU A 4 -53.78 1.83 -23.30
C LEU A 4 -52.46 1.05 -23.18
N CYS A 5 -52.14 0.17 -24.14
CA CYS A 5 -50.90 -0.62 -24.09
C CYS A 5 -49.65 0.20 -24.40
N PHE A 6 -49.76 1.28 -25.17
CA PHE A 6 -48.62 2.15 -25.48
C PHE A 6 -48.23 3.07 -24.31
N ALA A 7 -49.22 3.52 -23.53
CA ALA A 7 -48.98 4.35 -22.35
C ALA A 7 -48.27 3.57 -21.22
N ALA A 8 -48.58 2.28 -21.05
CA ALA A 8 -47.92 1.43 -20.07
C ALA A 8 -46.45 1.13 -20.44
N PHE A 9 -46.12 1.05 -21.73
CA PHE A 9 -44.74 0.78 -22.18
C PHE A 9 -43.81 2.00 -22.04
N LEU A 10 -44.35 3.22 -22.17
CA LEU A 10 -43.60 4.47 -21.97
C LEU A 10 -43.31 4.76 -20.49
N LEU A 11 -44.17 4.34 -19.56
CA LEU A 11 -43.97 4.52 -18.12
C LEU A 11 -42.90 3.57 -17.53
N CYS A 12 -42.61 2.43 -18.17
CA CYS A 12 -41.56 1.51 -17.72
C CYS A 12 -40.13 1.97 -18.07
N LEU A 13 -39.96 2.97 -18.94
CA LEU A 13 -38.64 3.46 -19.36
C LEU A 13 -38.09 4.60 -18.50
N HIS A 14 -38.81 5.07 -17.48
CA HIS A 14 -38.35 6.15 -16.59
C HIS A 14 -37.90 5.65 -15.20
N SER A 15 -37.91 4.34 -14.94
CA SER A 15 -37.64 3.78 -13.61
C SER A 15 -36.25 3.15 -13.44
N CYS A 16 -35.26 3.54 -14.24
CA CYS A 16 -33.87 3.12 -14.04
C CYS A 16 -32.88 4.25 -14.35
N SER A 17 -33.00 5.38 -13.64
CA SER A 17 -31.88 6.31 -13.47
C SER A 17 -31.61 6.51 -11.99
N SER A 18 -31.29 5.41 -11.30
CA SER A 18 -30.58 5.55 -10.03
C SER A 18 -29.11 5.79 -10.38
N SER A 19 -28.77 7.04 -10.70
CA SER A 19 -27.39 7.49 -10.66
C SER A 19 -26.99 7.47 -9.19
N SER A 20 -26.41 6.37 -8.71
CA SER A 20 -25.78 6.35 -7.39
C SER A 20 -24.73 7.46 -7.39
N GLN A 21 -24.96 8.53 -6.62
CA GLN A 21 -23.92 9.51 -6.36
C GLN A 21 -22.81 8.76 -5.64
N ILE A 22 -21.67 8.58 -6.32
CA ILE A 22 -20.46 8.05 -5.71
C ILE A 22 -20.05 9.09 -4.67
N VAL A 23 -20.17 8.75 -3.39
CA VAL A 23 -19.58 9.55 -2.30
C VAL A 23 -18.09 9.35 -2.40
N LEU A 24 -17.36 10.41 -2.73
CA LEU A 24 -15.91 10.40 -2.81
C LEU A 24 -15.38 10.72 -1.42
N ASP A 25 -14.60 9.82 -0.84
CA ASP A 25 -13.88 10.11 0.40
C ASP A 25 -12.87 11.24 0.13
N GLU A 26 -12.82 12.22 1.03
CA GLU A 26 -11.86 13.32 0.97
C GLU A 26 -10.48 12.84 1.42
N ILE A 27 -9.43 13.35 0.79
CA ILE A 27 -8.05 13.08 1.20
C ILE A 27 -7.71 14.03 2.35
N GLU A 28 -7.30 13.47 3.49
CA GLU A 28 -6.88 14.29 4.63
C GLU A 28 -5.58 15.03 4.30
N PRO A 29 -5.37 16.25 4.83
CA PRO A 29 -4.09 16.95 4.66
C PRO A 29 -2.89 16.12 5.14
N GLU A 30 -1.71 16.31 4.55
CA GLU A 30 -0.50 15.67 5.06
C GLU A 30 -0.20 16.10 6.50
N ILE A 31 0.22 15.14 7.32
CA ILE A 31 0.75 15.45 8.64
C ILE A 31 2.18 15.98 8.46
N PRO A 32 2.52 17.16 9.00
CA PRO A 32 3.87 17.70 8.88
C PRO A 32 4.95 16.73 9.38
N LEU A 33 6.08 16.62 8.68
CA LEU A 33 7.15 15.66 9.00
C LEU A 33 7.65 15.77 10.45
N ASN A 34 7.76 16.98 10.98
CA ASN A 34 8.18 17.19 12.37
C ASN A 34 7.18 16.60 13.38
N VAL A 35 5.89 16.56 13.05
CA VAL A 35 4.85 15.93 13.87
C VAL A 35 4.91 14.41 13.71
N LEU A 36 5.09 13.89 12.49
CA LEU A 36 5.28 12.46 12.25
C LEU A 36 6.50 11.91 13.00
N HIS A 37 7.66 12.58 12.88
CA HIS A 37 8.90 12.15 13.54
C HIS A 37 8.78 12.15 15.07
N LYS A 38 8.09 13.15 15.65
CA LYS A 38 7.79 13.18 17.10
C LYS A 38 6.96 11.97 17.57
N ASN A 39 6.18 11.38 16.68
CA ASN A 39 5.37 10.19 16.94
C ASN A 39 6.06 8.89 16.47
N GLY A 40 7.36 8.95 16.14
CA GLY A 40 8.13 7.78 15.70
C GLY A 40 7.72 7.27 14.33
N ILE A 41 7.20 8.13 13.45
CA ILE A 41 6.73 7.75 12.11
C ILE A 41 7.64 8.38 11.07
N ALA A 42 8.16 7.59 10.15
CA ALA A 42 8.97 8.05 9.02
C ALA A 42 8.15 8.05 7.72
N ALA A 43 8.08 9.21 7.07
CA ALA A 43 7.57 9.34 5.71
C ALA A 43 8.72 9.45 4.72
N MET A 44 8.52 8.95 3.49
CA MET A 44 9.55 9.05 2.43
C MET A 44 9.89 10.48 2.06
N ASN A 45 8.92 11.39 2.09
CA ASN A 45 9.08 12.81 1.80
C ASN A 45 7.91 13.62 2.40
N PRO A 46 8.01 14.96 2.49
CA PRO A 46 6.93 15.81 3.02
C PRO A 46 5.62 15.78 2.22
N ASP A 47 5.69 15.45 0.94
CA ASP A 47 4.59 15.40 -0.03
C ASP A 47 4.23 13.93 -0.34
N TYR A 48 4.14 13.10 0.71
CA TYR A 48 3.92 11.66 0.56
C TYR A 48 2.54 11.33 -0.02
N LYS A 49 1.62 12.31 -0.09
CA LYS A 49 0.33 12.16 -0.78
C LYS A 49 0.29 12.76 -2.19
N GLY A 50 1.35 13.39 -2.68
CA GLY A 50 1.37 14.12 -3.95
C GLY A 50 1.07 13.32 -5.21
N ASN A 51 1.09 11.98 -5.16
CA ASN A 51 0.79 11.10 -6.30
C ASN A 51 -0.52 10.32 -6.16
N TYR A 52 -1.44 10.79 -5.32
CA TYR A 52 -2.73 10.12 -5.15
C TYR A 52 -3.58 10.28 -6.41
N PHE A 53 -4.25 9.25 -6.91
CA PHE A 53 -4.37 7.88 -6.42
C PHE A 53 -3.51 6.87 -7.22
N ASN A 54 -2.44 7.33 -7.86
CA ASN A 54 -1.55 6.42 -8.58
C ASN A 54 -0.64 5.63 -7.62
N LEU A 55 -0.21 6.27 -6.54
CA LEU A 55 0.63 5.72 -5.49
C LEU A 55 0.19 6.27 -4.14
N LEU A 56 -0.08 5.38 -3.19
CA LEU A 56 -0.31 5.74 -1.79
C LEU A 56 0.78 5.05 -0.94
N PRO A 57 1.91 5.72 -0.65
CA PRO A 57 3.00 5.13 0.10
C PRO A 57 2.61 5.00 1.56
N TYR A 58 2.87 3.85 2.17
CA TYR A 58 2.64 3.68 3.60
C TYR A 58 3.83 4.23 4.38
N LEU A 59 3.58 4.72 5.59
CA LEU A 59 4.57 5.35 6.44
C LEU A 59 5.15 4.34 7.43
N PHE A 60 6.47 4.31 7.60
CA PHE A 60 7.10 3.37 8.52
C PHE A 60 6.91 3.80 9.99
N TYR A 61 6.43 2.89 10.84
CA TYR A 61 6.35 3.11 12.28
C TYR A 61 7.59 2.56 12.99
N ASN A 62 8.43 3.45 13.49
CA ASN A 62 9.74 3.15 14.05
C ASN A 62 9.68 2.68 15.52
N LYS A 63 8.88 1.65 15.80
CA LYS A 63 8.61 1.12 17.15
C LYS A 63 9.84 0.51 17.86
N GLY A 64 10.96 0.31 17.16
CA GLY A 64 12.16 -0.34 17.67
C GLY A 64 13.46 0.41 17.39
N ASN A 65 13.40 1.68 16.97
CA ASN A 65 14.56 2.44 16.48
C ASN A 65 15.35 1.71 15.39
N THR A 66 14.66 1.01 14.50
CA THR A 66 15.25 0.24 13.40
C THR A 66 15.36 1.07 12.11
N PHE A 67 14.87 2.30 12.09
CA PHE A 67 14.96 3.16 10.90
C PHE A 67 16.34 3.80 10.78
N ASN A 68 17.00 3.58 9.64
CA ASN A 68 18.28 4.21 9.33
C ASN A 68 18.08 5.47 8.48
N GLU A 69 17.59 5.29 7.26
CA GLU A 69 17.39 6.35 6.29
C GLU A 69 16.38 5.97 5.19
N ILE A 70 16.05 6.94 4.34
CA ILE A 70 15.34 6.68 3.08
C ILE A 70 16.37 6.48 1.98
N GLN A 71 16.33 5.33 1.29
CA GLN A 71 17.23 5.00 0.19
C GLN A 71 16.44 4.86 -1.12
N GLY A 72 16.28 5.97 -1.85
CA GLY A 72 15.41 6.02 -3.03
C GLY A 72 13.95 5.79 -2.64
N ASP A 73 13.32 4.77 -3.21
CA ASP A 73 11.93 4.39 -2.89
C ASP A 73 11.82 3.39 -1.73
N PHE A 74 12.86 3.26 -0.89
CA PHE A 74 12.88 2.26 0.19
C PHE A 74 13.12 2.91 1.55
N TYR A 75 12.47 2.36 2.57
CA TYR A 75 12.92 2.49 3.95
C TYR A 75 14.09 1.54 4.16
N ASN A 76 15.27 2.08 4.51
CA ASN A 76 16.40 1.27 4.96
C ASN A 76 16.27 1.04 6.46
N LEU A 77 16.22 -0.24 6.84
CA LEU A 77 15.91 -0.67 8.19
C LEU A 77 16.96 -1.65 8.71
N ASP A 78 17.30 -1.53 9.98
CA ASP A 78 18.11 -2.51 10.68
C ASP A 78 17.45 -3.88 10.63
N TYR A 79 18.25 -4.88 10.26
CA TYR A 79 17.88 -6.28 10.23
C TYR A 79 18.98 -7.11 10.87
N MET A 80 18.70 -7.74 12.02
CA MET A 80 19.74 -8.33 12.88
C MET A 80 20.85 -7.31 13.26
N ALA A 81 21.86 -7.71 14.03
CA ALA A 81 22.84 -6.79 14.59
C ALA A 81 23.83 -6.18 13.57
N THR A 82 23.88 -6.69 12.32
CA THR A 82 24.95 -6.36 11.36
C THR A 82 24.49 -6.26 9.92
N SER A 83 23.18 -6.19 9.65
CA SER A 83 22.66 -6.15 8.29
C SER A 83 21.49 -5.18 8.16
N ASP A 84 21.24 -4.76 6.93
CA ASP A 84 20.14 -3.85 6.61
C ASP A 84 19.20 -4.51 5.62
N ILE A 85 17.95 -4.07 5.66
CA ILE A 85 16.92 -4.44 4.72
C ILE A 85 16.23 -3.21 4.18
N ASN A 86 15.95 -3.22 2.88
CA ASN A 86 15.23 -2.15 2.20
C ASN A 86 13.79 -2.62 1.96
N ILE A 87 12.81 -1.89 2.49
CA ILE A 87 11.39 -2.22 2.34
C ILE A 87 10.65 -1.03 1.72
N MET A 88 9.94 -1.29 0.62
CA MET A 88 9.03 -0.37 -0.03
C MET A 88 7.60 -0.90 0.13
N THR A 89 6.69 -0.09 0.66
CA THR A 89 5.33 -0.51 1.02
C THR A 89 4.32 0.56 0.63
N GLY A 90 3.18 0.14 0.09
CA GLY A 90 2.12 1.06 -0.34
C GLY A 90 1.12 0.44 -1.29
N PHE A 91 0.15 1.25 -1.72
CA PHE A 91 -0.73 0.93 -2.84
C PHE A 91 -0.17 1.50 -4.14
N TRP A 92 -0.26 0.71 -5.22
CA TRP A 92 -0.01 1.16 -6.58
C TRP A 92 -1.22 0.86 -7.47
N LYS A 93 -1.64 1.87 -8.23
CA LYS A 93 -2.61 1.69 -9.31
C LYS A 93 -2.07 0.73 -10.39
N LYS A 94 -0.77 0.78 -10.65
CA LYS A 94 -0.05 -0.16 -11.51
C LYS A 94 1.38 -0.36 -11.01
N TYR A 95 1.78 -1.61 -10.81
CA TYR A 95 3.14 -1.99 -10.45
C TYR A 95 3.50 -3.31 -11.11
N ASP A 96 4.50 -3.33 -11.99
CA ASP A 96 5.08 -4.56 -12.53
C ASP A 96 4.04 -5.60 -13.02
N GLY A 97 3.07 -5.16 -13.82
CA GLY A 97 1.98 -6.01 -14.33
C GLY A 97 0.77 -6.18 -13.41
N TYR A 98 0.93 -5.91 -12.11
CA TYR A 98 -0.17 -5.85 -11.13
C TYR A 98 -0.92 -4.53 -11.24
N LYS A 99 -2.23 -4.57 -10.94
CA LYS A 99 -3.11 -3.40 -10.95
C LYS A 99 -3.84 -3.28 -9.61
N ASN A 100 -4.06 -2.04 -9.18
CA ASN A 100 -4.77 -1.70 -7.95
C ASN A 100 -4.34 -2.60 -6.77
N ALA A 101 -3.05 -2.59 -6.46
CA ALA A 101 -2.47 -3.57 -5.56
C ALA A 101 -1.73 -2.93 -4.40
N LEU A 102 -1.88 -3.53 -3.20
CA LEU A 102 -0.90 -3.38 -2.14
C LEU A 102 0.36 -4.12 -2.54
N ILE A 103 1.47 -3.41 -2.52
CA ILE A 103 2.79 -3.91 -2.87
C ILE A 103 3.69 -3.77 -1.65
N VAL A 104 4.40 -4.85 -1.34
CA VAL A 104 5.57 -4.83 -0.48
C VAL A 104 6.74 -5.40 -1.26
N LEU A 105 7.73 -4.56 -1.56
CA LEU A 105 8.98 -4.98 -2.17
C LEU A 105 10.09 -4.95 -1.12
N ILE A 106 10.68 -6.11 -0.87
CA ILE A 106 11.81 -6.27 0.02
C ILE A 106 13.06 -6.44 -0.84
N ALA A 107 14.06 -5.60 -0.65
CA ALA A 107 15.36 -5.68 -1.28
C ALA A 107 16.44 -5.85 -0.22
N LEU A 108 17.35 -6.79 -0.45
CA LEU A 108 18.55 -6.89 0.38
C LEU A 108 19.52 -5.76 0.01
N SER A 109 20.10 -5.13 1.02
CA SER A 109 21.28 -4.29 0.81
C SER A 109 22.43 -5.16 0.30
N SER A 110 23.38 -4.58 -0.44
CA SER A 110 24.53 -5.31 -0.99
C SER A 110 25.45 -5.92 0.07
N THR A 111 25.27 -5.55 1.34
CA THR A 111 26.00 -6.06 2.51
C THR A 111 25.32 -7.25 3.19
N SER A 112 24.04 -7.51 2.89
CA SER A 112 23.24 -8.54 3.54
C SER A 112 23.30 -9.88 2.78
N THR A 113 24.05 -10.85 3.32
CA THR A 113 24.16 -12.22 2.78
C THR A 113 23.15 -13.21 3.38
N HIS A 114 22.31 -12.76 4.35
CA HIS A 114 21.67 -13.66 5.31
C HIS A 114 20.16 -13.92 5.14
N LEU A 115 19.47 -13.30 4.17
CA LEU A 115 18.16 -13.82 3.75
C LEU A 115 18.39 -14.98 2.79
N ASN A 116 18.85 -16.10 3.34
CA ASN A 116 18.74 -17.37 2.63
C ASN A 116 17.25 -17.67 2.40
N HIS A 117 16.93 -18.45 1.36
CA HIS A 117 15.57 -18.86 1.01
C HIS A 117 14.77 -19.50 2.18
N GLU A 118 15.43 -19.80 3.28
CA GLU A 118 14.93 -20.44 4.50
C GLU A 118 14.32 -19.46 5.53
N VAL A 119 14.65 -18.16 5.49
CA VAL A 119 14.07 -17.21 6.45
C VAL A 119 12.58 -17.02 6.13
N PRO A 120 11.66 -17.34 7.05
CA PRO A 120 10.23 -17.16 6.82
C PRO A 120 9.91 -15.67 6.76
N ILE A 121 9.30 -15.25 5.64
CA ILE A 121 8.78 -13.90 5.45
C ILE A 121 7.26 -13.99 5.37
N GLN A 122 6.57 -13.19 6.17
CA GLN A 122 5.13 -13.05 6.14
C GLN A 122 4.76 -11.58 6.01
N VAL A 123 3.83 -11.28 5.12
CA VAL A 123 3.35 -9.92 4.90
C VAL A 123 1.83 -9.93 5.02
N VAL A 124 1.30 -9.11 5.91
CA VAL A 124 -0.13 -9.07 6.22
C VAL A 124 -0.60 -7.62 6.27
N SER A 125 -1.68 -7.32 5.55
CA SER A 125 -2.47 -6.12 5.75
C SER A 125 -3.53 -6.40 6.82
N SER A 126 -3.67 -5.52 7.80
CA SER A 126 -4.65 -5.66 8.88
C SER A 126 -6.09 -5.63 8.34
N LYS A 127 -6.33 -4.95 7.21
CA LYS A 127 -7.64 -4.91 6.53
C LYS A 127 -7.82 -5.98 5.45
N ASN A 128 -6.79 -6.25 4.66
CA ASN A 128 -6.89 -7.04 3.43
C ASN A 128 -6.30 -8.45 3.55
N GLY A 129 -5.78 -8.81 4.72
CA GLY A 129 -5.22 -10.12 5.03
C GLY A 129 -3.83 -10.36 4.43
N PRO A 130 -3.39 -11.62 4.29
CA PRO A 130 -2.04 -11.92 3.83
C PRO A 130 -1.80 -11.53 2.37
N LEU A 131 -0.64 -10.91 2.12
CA LEU A 131 -0.12 -10.66 0.78
C LEU A 131 0.59 -11.93 0.28
N LYS A 132 0.44 -12.23 -1.02
CA LYS A 132 1.04 -13.41 -1.64
C LYS A 132 2.35 -13.05 -2.33
N ARG A 133 3.30 -13.98 -2.41
CA ARG A 133 4.52 -13.76 -3.20
C ARG A 133 4.18 -13.50 -4.66
N GLY A 134 4.64 -12.37 -5.18
CA GLY A 134 4.53 -11.96 -6.57
C GLY A 134 5.77 -12.33 -7.39
N ARG A 135 5.69 -12.07 -8.68
CA ARG A 135 6.82 -12.17 -9.61
C ARG A 135 7.32 -10.77 -9.89
N VAL A 136 8.63 -10.59 -9.84
CA VAL A 136 9.29 -9.38 -10.34
C VAL A 136 9.56 -9.59 -11.83
N PHE A 137 8.83 -8.93 -12.72
CA PHE A 137 9.04 -9.01 -14.17
C PHE A 137 10.28 -8.19 -14.53
N ARG A 138 11.41 -8.88 -14.69
CA ARG A 138 12.68 -8.24 -15.00
C ARG A 138 12.69 -7.72 -16.44
N ASN A 139 13.01 -6.44 -16.61
CA ASN A 139 13.96 -5.98 -17.60
C ASN A 139 14.85 -4.91 -16.92
N ALA A 140 16.16 -5.17 -16.83
CA ALA A 140 17.24 -4.23 -16.46
C ALA A 140 17.64 -3.97 -14.98
N ILE A 141 17.38 -4.86 -14.01
CA ILE A 141 17.85 -4.65 -12.62
C ILE A 141 18.92 -5.68 -12.21
N ASN A 142 20.02 -5.16 -11.66
CA ASN A 142 21.25 -5.82 -11.24
C ASN A 142 21.01 -7.20 -10.60
N LYS A 143 21.59 -8.27 -11.18
CA LYS A 143 21.44 -9.66 -10.71
C LYS A 143 21.85 -9.86 -9.25
N SER A 144 22.62 -8.94 -8.67
CA SER A 144 23.09 -9.00 -7.28
C SER A 144 22.05 -8.58 -6.24
N GLN A 145 21.03 -7.77 -6.59
CA GLN A 145 20.00 -7.38 -5.64
C GLN A 145 18.90 -8.45 -5.61
N GLN A 146 18.91 -9.28 -4.58
CA GLN A 146 17.80 -10.17 -4.30
C GLN A 146 16.59 -9.35 -3.88
N ARG A 147 15.51 -9.43 -4.67
CA ARG A 147 14.25 -8.73 -4.43
C ARG A 147 13.13 -9.74 -4.28
N ILE A 148 12.31 -9.56 -3.25
CA ILE A 148 11.16 -10.41 -2.95
C ILE A 148 9.93 -9.51 -2.94
N LEU A 149 8.99 -9.80 -3.84
CA LEU A 149 7.76 -9.05 -3.99
C LEU A 149 6.61 -9.79 -3.30
N PHE A 150 5.80 -9.05 -2.55
CA PHE A 150 4.52 -9.50 -2.02
C PHE A 150 3.41 -8.57 -2.52
N VAL A 151 2.28 -9.16 -2.89
CA VAL A 151 1.19 -8.48 -3.59
C VAL A 151 -0.16 -8.89 -3.02
N LYS A 152 -1.06 -7.92 -2.88
CA LYS A 152 -2.50 -8.13 -2.73
C LYS A 152 -3.22 -7.18 -3.67
N GLU A 153 -3.80 -7.71 -4.74
CA GLU A 153 -4.72 -6.93 -5.59
C GLU A 153 -6.01 -6.64 -4.81
N LEU A 154 -6.49 -5.41 -4.97
CA LEU A 154 -7.71 -4.91 -4.36
C LEU A 154 -8.78 -4.81 -5.44
N GLU A 155 -9.96 -5.32 -5.11
CA GLU A 155 -11.16 -5.13 -5.92
C GLU A 155 -11.70 -3.72 -5.65
N LEU A 156 -11.58 -2.84 -6.64
CA LEU A 156 -12.02 -1.45 -6.60
C LEU A 156 -13.12 -1.23 -7.66
N GLU A 157 -14.22 -0.57 -7.29
CA GLU A 157 -15.28 -0.18 -8.24
C GLU A 157 -14.89 1.12 -8.97
N ASN A 158 -14.21 2.02 -8.26
CA ASN A 158 -13.58 3.22 -8.80
C ASN A 158 -12.24 3.53 -8.10
N THR A 159 -11.53 4.58 -8.54
CA THR A 159 -10.19 4.86 -8.01
C THR A 159 -10.19 5.37 -6.56
N HIS A 160 -11.24 6.08 -6.12
CA HIS A 160 -11.32 6.63 -4.75
C HIS A 160 -11.61 5.55 -3.71
N ASP A 161 -12.24 4.45 -4.09
CA ASP A 161 -12.52 3.31 -3.19
C ASP A 161 -11.28 2.78 -2.48
N VAL A 162 -10.10 3.04 -3.03
CA VAL A 162 -8.84 2.67 -2.40
C VAL A 162 -8.74 3.23 -0.98
N LEU A 163 -9.20 4.46 -0.72
CA LEU A 163 -9.13 5.08 0.59
C LEU A 163 -9.87 4.24 1.62
N LYS A 164 -11.13 3.89 1.36
CA LYS A 164 -11.91 2.98 2.19
C LYS A 164 -11.29 1.59 2.35
N LYS A 165 -10.61 1.07 1.33
CA LYS A 165 -9.98 -0.26 1.39
C LYS A 165 -8.69 -0.27 2.23
N ILE A 166 -8.09 0.89 2.47
CA ILE A 166 -6.86 1.03 3.24
C ILE A 166 -7.02 1.87 4.52
N ASP A 167 -8.21 2.40 4.77
CA ASP A 167 -8.55 3.15 5.96
C ASP A 167 -8.16 2.36 7.21
N ASP A 168 -7.45 2.97 8.16
CA ASP A 168 -6.86 2.30 9.33
C ASP A 168 -6.04 1.02 9.04
N ASP A 169 -5.58 0.81 7.81
CA ASP A 169 -4.77 -0.34 7.48
C ASP A 169 -3.36 -0.20 8.04
N VAL A 170 -2.80 -1.34 8.44
CA VAL A 170 -1.41 -1.49 8.84
C VAL A 170 -0.86 -2.69 8.09
N ILE A 171 0.19 -2.46 7.30
CA ILE A 171 0.94 -3.55 6.70
C ILE A 171 2.06 -3.95 7.66
N SER A 172 2.01 -5.20 8.11
CA SER A 172 3.06 -5.81 8.93
C SER A 172 3.92 -6.73 8.06
N VAL A 173 5.23 -6.48 8.07
CA VAL A 173 6.24 -7.32 7.40
C VAL A 173 7.05 -8.03 8.49
N ARG A 174 6.84 -9.34 8.62
CA ARG A 174 7.60 -10.19 9.54
C ARG A 174 8.69 -10.94 8.79
N ILE A 175 9.92 -10.86 9.28
CA ILE A 175 11.10 -11.54 8.73
C ILE A 175 11.83 -12.23 9.90
N GLY A 176 11.69 -13.55 9.99
CA GLY A 176 12.11 -14.27 11.20
C GLY A 176 11.33 -13.76 12.42
N GLU A 177 12.04 -13.28 13.44
CA GLU A 177 11.45 -12.71 14.67
C GLU A 177 11.21 -11.20 14.60
N GLN A 178 11.73 -10.52 13.59
CA GLN A 178 11.57 -9.06 13.46
C GLN A 178 10.26 -8.72 12.75
N VAL A 179 9.60 -7.65 13.20
CA VAL A 179 8.35 -7.15 12.65
C VAL A 179 8.49 -5.66 12.36
N TYR A 180 8.19 -5.29 11.12
CA TYR A 180 8.15 -3.91 10.64
C TYR A 180 6.70 -3.53 10.36
N GLU A 181 6.26 -2.39 10.87
CA GLU A 181 4.88 -1.91 10.72
C GLU A 181 4.85 -0.67 9.84
N PHE A 182 3.93 -0.67 8.88
CA PHE A 182 3.72 0.42 7.94
C PHE A 182 2.28 0.87 8.06
N LEU A 183 2.08 2.14 8.40
CA LEU A 183 0.77 2.76 8.60
C LEU A 183 0.23 3.22 7.25
N ASN A 184 -1.06 3.00 7.02
CA ASN A 184 -1.73 3.62 5.88
C ASN A 184 -1.55 5.15 5.97
N PRO A 185 -1.50 5.85 4.84
CA PRO A 185 -1.19 7.27 4.82
C PRO A 185 -2.33 8.22 5.17
N GLU A 186 -3.57 7.72 5.29
CA GLU A 186 -4.73 8.45 5.82
C GLU A 186 -4.92 8.25 7.33
N PHE A 187 -4.01 7.56 8.02
CA PHE A 187 -4.11 7.34 9.45
C PHE A 187 -4.20 8.65 10.24
N GLN A 188 -4.90 8.61 11.37
CA GLN A 188 -5.02 9.73 12.29
C GLN A 188 -4.13 9.51 13.51
N LEU A 189 -3.46 10.56 13.97
CA LEU A 189 -2.77 10.54 15.25
C LEU A 189 -3.81 10.59 16.38
N ALA A 190 -3.67 9.72 17.39
CA ALA A 190 -4.46 9.82 18.60
C ALA A 190 -4.21 11.20 19.25
N GLN A 191 -5.28 11.95 19.50
CA GLN A 191 -5.25 13.27 20.14
C GLN A 191 -4.93 13.17 21.64
#